data_AF-N9FI62-F1
#
_entry.id   AF-N9FI62-F1
#
_cell.length_a   1.000
_cell.length_b   1.000
_cell.length_c   1.000
_cell.angle_alpha   90.00
_cell.angle_beta   90.00
_cell.angle_gamma   90.00
#
_symmetry.space_group_name_H-M   'P 1'
#
loop_
_entity.id
_entity.type
_entity.pdbx_description
1 polymer ?
#
loop_
_entity_poly.entity_id
_entity_poly.type
_entity_poly.pdbx_seq_one_letter_code
_entity_poly.pdbx_strand_id
1 'polypeptide(L)'
;MNIHHEIEKLFQQRQDLPLFYIESGSRLWGMASPDSDYDVRGFHLPSKDQYFDYKKYRDLIEIMDGDFDFVSYDLDKMFGLLAKSNPTVLEWVRAHIVYFNAFPEWQTFRDGLLERIDYSALYHHYLSLAKGGMKVMQTADNFTYKKVFYSIRGLMSAELATQEVMPELLITDLFAQVDSNDPLRHWAEDYLEIKKQQKEKAQLPEVEQEAILNLLETKIEQLAAREMQKADRREGLECYLTEYSRHLKQYYYQ
;
A
#
# COMPACT_ATOMS: atom_id res chain seq x y z
N MET A 1 -13.04 18.84 -0.52
CA MET A 1 -12.04 19.18 0.51
C MET A 1 -10.74 19.54 -0.19
N ASN A 2 -9.99 20.56 0.28
CA ASN A 2 -8.66 20.87 -0.27
C ASN A 2 -7.60 20.16 0.58
N ILE A 3 -7.20 18.96 0.16
CA ILE A 3 -6.28 18.11 0.92
C ILE A 3 -4.92 18.77 1.14
N HIS A 4 -4.40 19.47 0.13
CA HIS A 4 -3.14 20.19 0.23
C HIS A 4 -3.17 21.21 1.37
N HIS A 5 -4.28 21.97 1.48
CA HIS A 5 -4.45 22.96 2.54
C HIS A 5 -4.55 22.33 3.94
N GLU A 6 -5.23 21.18 4.08
CA GLU A 6 -5.30 20.46 5.36
C GLU A 6 -3.93 19.93 5.80
N ILE A 7 -3.10 19.47 4.85
CA ILE A 7 -1.70 19.09 5.12
C ILE A 7 -0.91 20.32 5.60
N GLU A 8 -0.98 21.45 4.89
CA GLU A 8 -0.26 22.68 5.30
C GLU A 8 -0.69 23.12 6.71
N LYS A 9 -1.99 23.17 6.98
CA LYS A 9 -2.55 23.54 8.29
C LYS A 9 -2.08 22.60 9.40
N LEU A 10 -2.02 21.29 9.12
CA LEU A 10 -1.52 20.30 10.06
C LEU A 10 -0.05 20.55 10.44
N PHE A 11 0.79 20.87 9.47
CA PHE A 11 2.22 21.08 9.69
C PHE A 11 2.57 22.48 10.20
N GLN A 12 1.68 23.47 10.10
CA GLN A 12 1.88 24.81 10.70
C GLN A 12 2.07 24.77 12.23
N GLN A 13 1.51 23.77 12.92
CA GLN A 13 1.61 23.62 14.37
C GLN A 13 2.67 22.59 14.79
N ARG A 14 3.46 22.07 13.83
CA ARG A 14 4.47 21.03 14.04
C ARG A 14 5.86 21.56 13.67
N GLN A 15 6.88 20.98 14.29
CA GLN A 15 8.27 21.23 13.91
C GLN A 15 8.77 20.25 12.84
N ASP A 16 8.03 19.14 12.66
CA ASP A 16 8.22 18.19 11.57
C ASP A 16 8.04 18.87 10.21
N LEU A 17 8.72 18.39 9.17
CA LEU A 17 8.61 18.90 7.81
C LEU A 17 7.82 17.90 6.94
N PRO A 18 6.72 18.32 6.29
CA PRO A 18 6.01 17.47 5.35
C PRO A 18 6.91 17.19 4.13
N LEU A 19 7.00 15.93 3.68
CA LEU A 19 7.80 15.59 2.49
C LEU A 19 6.92 15.17 1.32
N PHE A 20 6.07 14.17 1.49
CA PHE A 20 5.32 13.58 0.39
C PHE A 20 4.01 12.97 0.88
N TYR A 21 2.90 13.32 0.22
CA TYR A 21 1.56 12.84 0.54
C TYR A 21 0.74 12.54 -0.71
N ILE A 22 0.06 11.41 -0.67
CA ILE A 22 -0.70 10.84 -1.76
C ILE A 22 -2.08 10.43 -1.29
N GLU A 23 -2.97 10.22 -2.25
CA GLU A 23 -4.21 9.47 -2.02
C GLU A 23 -3.92 7.97 -2.00
N SER A 24 -4.55 7.26 -1.08
CA SER A 24 -4.45 5.81 -0.94
C SER A 24 -5.83 5.16 -1.05
N GLY A 25 -5.89 3.85 -0.88
CA GLY A 25 -7.15 3.13 -0.75
C GLY A 25 -8.01 3.19 -2.01
N SER A 26 -9.31 3.38 -1.81
CA SER A 26 -10.28 3.17 -2.90
C SER A 26 -10.16 4.17 -4.05
N ARG A 27 -9.78 5.42 -3.76
CA ARG A 27 -9.55 6.47 -4.75
C ARG A 27 -8.30 6.19 -5.57
N LEU A 28 -7.21 5.78 -4.92
CA LEU A 28 -5.99 5.34 -5.60
C LEU A 28 -6.21 4.15 -6.54
N TRP A 29 -7.17 3.28 -6.24
CA TRP A 29 -7.44 2.10 -7.05
C TRP A 29 -8.51 2.30 -8.13
N GLY A 30 -9.02 3.53 -8.29
CA GLY A 30 -10.08 3.83 -9.26
C GLY A 30 -11.46 3.28 -8.87
N MET A 31 -11.66 3.01 -7.58
CA MET A 31 -12.87 2.38 -7.03
C MET A 31 -13.62 3.28 -6.05
N ALA A 32 -13.39 4.58 -6.03
CA ALA A 32 -14.03 5.46 -5.05
C ALA A 32 -15.54 5.61 -5.33
N SER A 33 -16.33 5.55 -4.26
CA SER A 33 -17.70 6.06 -4.24
C SER A 33 -17.71 7.54 -3.81
N PRO A 34 -18.82 8.28 -4.04
CA PRO A 34 -18.95 9.65 -3.53
C PRO A 34 -18.71 9.78 -2.02
N ASP A 35 -19.13 8.78 -1.25
CA ASP A 35 -19.00 8.71 0.22
C ASP A 35 -17.68 8.09 0.69
N SER A 36 -16.68 7.96 -0.19
CA SER A 36 -15.37 7.44 0.20
C SER A 36 -14.55 8.50 0.93
N ASP A 37 -13.98 8.13 2.08
CA ASP A 37 -12.99 8.92 2.81
C ASP A 37 -11.80 9.29 1.91
N TYR A 38 -11.06 10.32 2.32
CA TYR A 38 -9.77 10.67 1.76
C TYR A 38 -8.68 9.99 2.60
N ASP A 39 -8.11 8.93 2.05
CA ASP A 39 -7.06 8.12 2.65
C ASP A 39 -5.70 8.79 2.37
N VAL A 40 -5.40 9.87 3.07
CA VAL A 40 -4.15 10.60 2.88
C VAL A 40 -3.01 9.86 3.57
N ARG A 41 -2.04 9.41 2.79
CA ARG A 41 -0.88 8.67 3.28
C ARG A 41 0.40 9.32 2.81
N GLY A 42 1.45 9.21 3.61
CA GLY A 42 2.72 9.82 3.24
C GLY A 42 3.76 9.75 4.34
N PHE A 43 4.74 10.64 4.24
CA PHE A 43 5.81 10.71 5.22
C PHE A 43 6.35 12.11 5.42
N HIS A 44 6.96 12.30 6.59
CA HIS A 44 7.53 13.55 7.07
C HIS A 44 8.99 13.33 7.50
N LEU A 45 9.75 14.42 7.50
CA LEU A 45 11.03 14.48 8.18
C LEU A 45 10.79 15.01 9.60
N PRO A 46 11.27 14.33 10.66
CA PRO A 46 11.24 14.90 12.01
C PRO A 46 11.95 16.26 12.07
N SER A 47 11.72 17.05 13.11
CA SER A 47 12.56 18.24 13.31
C SER A 47 14.02 17.85 13.56
N LYS A 48 14.95 18.77 13.26
CA LYS A 48 16.39 18.58 13.55
C LYS A 48 16.63 18.20 15.01
N ASP A 49 15.98 18.90 15.94
CA ASP A 49 16.12 18.65 17.37
C ASP A 49 15.61 17.25 17.77
N GLN A 50 14.44 16.82 17.26
CA GLN A 50 13.93 15.47 17.51
C GLN A 50 14.84 14.40 16.90
N TYR A 51 15.41 14.67 15.73
CA TYR A 51 16.23 13.71 15.00
C TYR A 51 17.58 13.46 15.69
N PHE A 52 18.19 14.50 16.26
CA PHE A 52 19.50 14.42 16.92
C PHE A 52 19.44 14.19 18.44
N ASP A 53 18.24 14.20 19.04
CA ASP A 53 18.06 13.83 20.45
C ASP A 53 18.22 12.29 20.62
N TYR A 54 18.72 11.88 21.78
CA TYR A 54 18.88 10.47 22.17
C TYR A 54 17.55 9.76 22.44
N LYS A 55 16.48 10.53 22.66
CA LYS A 55 15.15 9.99 22.92
C LYS A 55 14.52 9.43 21.65
N LYS A 56 13.78 8.34 21.82
CA LYS A 56 12.95 7.80 20.75
C LYS A 56 11.62 8.56 20.69
N TYR A 57 11.40 9.31 19.61
CA TYR A 57 10.13 9.98 19.33
C TYR A 57 9.15 9.04 18.62
N ARG A 58 7.89 9.45 18.56
CA ARG A 58 6.86 8.71 17.83
C ARG A 58 7.14 8.83 16.32
N ASP A 59 7.20 7.69 15.64
CA ASP A 59 7.51 7.57 14.20
C ASP A 59 6.27 7.69 13.28
N LEU A 60 5.17 8.22 13.83
CA LEU A 60 3.83 8.10 13.27
C LEU A 60 2.94 9.27 13.69
N ILE A 61 2.35 9.94 12.71
CA ILE A 61 1.26 10.88 12.90
C ILE A 61 0.00 10.25 12.30
N GLU A 62 -1.06 10.13 13.09
CA GLU A 62 -2.36 9.60 12.67
C GLU A 62 -3.45 10.57 13.11
N ILE A 63 -4.31 10.97 12.17
CA ILE A 63 -5.40 11.91 12.40
C ILE A 63 -6.63 11.41 11.64
N MET A 64 -7.78 11.45 12.30
CA MET A 64 -9.08 11.20 11.70
C MET A 64 -9.95 12.43 12.00
N ASP A 65 -10.31 13.20 10.97
CA ASP A 65 -11.18 14.37 11.09
C ASP A 65 -12.23 14.36 9.97
N GLY A 66 -13.46 13.96 10.32
CA GLY A 66 -14.50 13.69 9.33
C GLY A 66 -14.04 12.64 8.31
N ASP A 67 -14.02 13.02 7.04
CA ASP A 67 -13.59 12.17 5.92
C ASP A 67 -12.06 12.26 5.66
N PHE A 68 -11.30 12.98 6.49
CA PHE A 68 -9.84 13.12 6.37
C PHE A 68 -9.14 12.08 7.26
N ASP A 69 -8.80 10.94 6.68
CA ASP A 69 -7.96 9.92 7.30
C ASP A 69 -6.51 10.18 6.89
N PHE A 70 -5.69 10.70 7.80
CA PHE A 70 -4.31 11.08 7.55
C PHE A 70 -3.33 10.22 8.32
N VAL A 71 -2.38 9.62 7.60
CA VAL A 71 -1.25 8.87 8.17
C VAL A 71 0.07 9.35 7.59
N SER A 72 1.00 9.73 8.46
CA SER A 72 2.36 10.11 8.09
C SER A 72 3.38 9.30 8.87
N TYR A 73 4.22 8.55 8.17
CA TYR A 73 5.40 7.92 8.76
C TYR A 73 6.54 8.92 8.85
N ASP A 74 7.40 8.80 9.86
CA ASP A 74 8.67 9.52 9.80
C ASP A 74 9.57 8.92 8.70
N LEU A 75 10.62 9.67 8.34
CA LEU A 75 11.54 9.27 7.27
C LEU A 75 12.17 7.90 7.54
N ASP A 76 12.61 7.63 8.77
CA ASP A 76 13.34 6.41 9.10
C ASP A 76 12.41 5.18 9.06
N LYS A 77 11.15 5.29 9.49
CA LYS A 77 10.12 4.25 9.34
C LYS A 77 9.76 4.02 7.88
N MET A 78 9.54 5.09 7.11
CA MET A 78 9.26 5.00 5.68
C MET A 78 10.39 4.24 4.96
N PHE A 79 11.64 4.63 5.19
CA PHE A 79 12.81 4.02 4.55
C PHE A 79 13.04 2.59 5.05
N GLY A 80 12.81 2.31 6.33
CA GLY A 80 12.88 0.95 6.88
C GLY A 80 11.82 0.00 6.30
N LEU A 81 10.65 0.51 5.91
CA LEU A 81 9.63 -0.28 5.21
C LEU A 81 9.98 -0.46 3.73
N LEU A 82 10.50 0.58 3.06
CA LEU A 82 10.97 0.51 1.67
C LEU A 82 12.12 -0.51 1.53
N ALA A 83 13.06 -0.54 2.48
CA ALA A 83 14.16 -1.50 2.51
C ALA A 83 13.70 -2.97 2.57
N LYS A 84 12.46 -3.21 3.02
CA LYS A 84 11.82 -4.53 3.06
C LYS A 84 10.92 -4.79 1.85
N SER A 85 10.92 -3.90 0.86
CA SER A 85 10.00 -3.91 -0.28
C SER A 85 8.53 -4.04 0.17
N ASN A 86 8.17 -3.37 1.27
CA ASN A 86 6.83 -3.45 1.82
C ASN A 86 5.81 -2.87 0.82
N PRO A 87 4.74 -3.61 0.46
CA PRO A 87 3.82 -3.22 -0.59
C PRO A 87 3.10 -1.91 -0.28
N THR A 88 2.72 -1.65 0.97
CA THR A 88 1.97 -0.44 1.35
C THR A 88 2.74 0.83 0.98
N VAL A 89 4.01 0.92 1.37
CA VAL A 89 4.81 2.12 1.08
C VAL A 89 5.27 2.18 -0.38
N LEU A 90 5.40 1.03 -1.06
CA LEU A 90 5.64 0.99 -2.51
C LEU A 90 4.42 1.50 -3.30
N GLU A 91 3.20 1.19 -2.87
CA GLU A 91 1.99 1.77 -3.45
C GLU A 91 2.00 3.30 -3.29
N TRP A 92 2.43 3.83 -2.14
CA TRP A 92 2.50 5.27 -1.91
C TRP A 92 3.49 5.95 -2.88
N VAL A 93 4.69 5.41 -3.04
CA VAL A 93 5.70 5.94 -3.97
C VAL A 93 5.22 5.89 -5.42
N ARG A 94 4.39 4.91 -5.77
CA ARG A 94 3.85 4.72 -7.12
C ARG A 94 2.53 5.44 -7.38
N ALA A 95 1.95 6.10 -6.37
CA ALA A 95 0.62 6.65 -6.48
C ALA A 95 0.50 7.74 -7.57
N HIS A 96 -0.61 7.71 -8.30
CA HIS A 96 -0.88 8.64 -9.40
C HIS A 96 -1.62 9.92 -8.96
N ILE A 97 -2.15 9.94 -7.73
CA ILE A 97 -2.80 11.10 -7.13
C ILE A 97 -1.90 11.61 -6.01
N VAL A 98 -1.17 12.69 -6.29
CA VAL A 98 -0.24 13.32 -5.36
C VAL A 98 -0.83 14.62 -4.84
N TYR A 99 -0.94 14.75 -3.52
CA TYR A 99 -1.45 15.96 -2.86
C TYR A 99 -0.34 16.95 -2.53
N PHE A 100 0.83 16.44 -2.16
CA PHE A 100 1.97 17.24 -1.77
C PHE A 100 3.26 16.49 -2.07
N ASN A 101 4.24 17.19 -2.65
CA ASN A 101 5.58 16.65 -2.86
C ASN A 101 6.61 17.77 -2.75
N ALA A 102 7.34 17.77 -1.64
CA ALA A 102 8.53 18.59 -1.44
C ALA A 102 9.82 17.76 -1.48
N PHE A 103 9.74 16.45 -1.73
CA PHE A 103 10.89 15.55 -1.71
C PHE A 103 11.87 15.88 -2.85
N PRO A 104 13.12 16.26 -2.55
CA PRO A 104 14.13 16.60 -3.55
C PRO A 104 14.40 15.44 -4.50
N GLU A 105 14.50 15.74 -5.80
CA GLU A 105 14.86 14.76 -6.83
C GLU A 105 13.93 13.52 -6.85
N TRP A 106 12.64 13.72 -6.56
CA TRP A 106 11.66 12.63 -6.40
C TRP A 106 11.68 11.58 -7.51
N GLN A 107 11.77 12.00 -8.78
CA GLN A 107 11.78 11.10 -9.93
C GLN A 107 13.02 10.20 -9.90
N THR A 108 14.21 10.77 -9.69
CA THR A 108 15.45 10.01 -9.54
C THR A 108 15.35 9.04 -8.37
N PHE A 109 14.85 9.50 -7.22
CA PHE A 109 14.63 8.67 -6.03
C PHE A 109 13.72 7.47 -6.35
N ARG A 110 12.55 7.75 -6.94
CA ARG A 110 11.54 6.76 -7.28
C ARG A 110 12.06 5.73 -8.26
N ASP A 111 12.68 6.15 -9.35
CA ASP A 111 13.14 5.24 -10.41
C ASP A 111 14.24 4.32 -9.87
N GLY A 112 15.23 4.88 -9.17
CA GLY A 112 16.30 4.07 -8.56
C GLY A 112 15.79 3.13 -7.44
N LEU A 113 14.75 3.52 -6.70
CA LEU A 113 14.08 2.62 -5.75
C LEU A 113 13.41 1.45 -6.48
N LEU A 114 12.61 1.73 -7.51
CA LEU A 114 11.85 0.72 -8.24
C LEU A 114 12.72 -0.29 -9.00
N GLU A 115 13.91 0.12 -9.43
CA GLU A 115 14.91 -0.79 -10.02
C GLU A 115 15.47 -1.83 -9.02
N ARG A 116 15.42 -1.53 -7.72
CA ARG A 116 16.10 -2.29 -6.65
C ARG A 116 15.16 -3.08 -5.75
N ILE A 117 13.87 -3.08 -6.05
CA ILE A 117 12.88 -3.83 -5.28
C ILE A 117 13.18 -5.34 -5.26
N ASP A 118 12.83 -5.96 -4.15
CA ASP A 118 12.88 -7.40 -3.95
C ASP A 118 11.48 -7.99 -4.18
N TYR A 119 11.28 -8.58 -5.36
CA TYR A 119 10.02 -9.24 -5.71
C TYR A 119 9.72 -10.48 -4.86
N SER A 120 10.74 -11.13 -4.28
CA SER A 120 10.55 -12.25 -3.35
C SER A 120 9.94 -11.77 -2.03
N ALA A 121 10.50 -10.69 -1.47
CA ALA A 121 9.92 -10.03 -0.30
C ALA A 121 8.49 -9.52 -0.58
N LEU A 122 8.28 -8.88 -1.73
CA LEU A 122 6.97 -8.36 -2.15
C LEU A 122 5.92 -9.49 -2.28
N TYR A 123 6.29 -10.59 -2.92
CA TYR A 123 5.47 -11.81 -3.01
C TYR A 123 5.03 -12.30 -1.63
N HIS A 124 5.97 -12.47 -0.70
CA HIS A 124 5.66 -12.96 0.64
C HIS A 124 4.79 -11.99 1.43
N HIS A 125 4.99 -10.68 1.25
CA HIS A 125 4.12 -9.67 1.84
C HIS A 125 2.68 -9.78 1.31
N TYR A 126 2.47 -9.85 0.00
CA TYR A 126 1.14 -9.98 -0.59
C TYR A 126 0.45 -11.28 -0.17
N LEU A 127 1.16 -12.41 -0.18
CA LEU A 127 0.61 -13.69 0.25
C LEU A 127 0.23 -13.67 1.75
N SER A 128 1.06 -13.04 2.59
CA SER A 128 0.77 -12.87 4.02
C SER A 128 -0.46 -12.00 4.25
N LEU A 129 -0.61 -10.90 3.50
CA LEU A 129 -1.79 -10.03 3.55
C LEU A 129 -3.06 -10.80 3.16
N ALA A 130 -3.01 -11.56 2.07
CA ALA A 130 -4.14 -12.38 1.63
C ALA A 130 -4.55 -13.42 2.69
N LYS A 131 -3.58 -14.16 3.25
CA LYS A 131 -3.80 -15.14 4.34
C LYS A 131 -4.35 -14.48 5.60
N GLY A 132 -3.83 -13.31 5.98
CA GLY A 132 -4.34 -12.53 7.11
C GLY A 132 -5.77 -12.08 6.90
N GLY A 133 -6.09 -11.55 5.73
CA GLY A 133 -7.44 -11.16 5.33
C GLY A 133 -8.42 -12.34 5.37
N MET A 134 -7.98 -13.52 4.89
CA MET A 134 -8.78 -14.74 4.90
C MET A 134 -9.11 -15.22 6.33
N LYS A 135 -8.14 -15.15 7.25
CA LYS A 135 -8.40 -15.46 8.66
C LYS A 135 -9.40 -14.49 9.29
N VAL A 136 -9.30 -13.20 8.97
CA VAL A 136 -10.21 -12.17 9.50
C VAL A 136 -11.62 -12.32 8.94
N MET A 137 -11.79 -12.61 7.65
CA MET A 137 -13.14 -12.74 7.05
C MET A 137 -13.91 -13.97 7.58
N GLN A 138 -13.22 -15.03 7.98
CA GLN A 138 -13.83 -16.24 8.56
C GLN A 138 -14.27 -16.08 10.03
N THR A 139 -14.05 -14.90 10.63
CA THR A 139 -14.62 -14.59 11.95
C THR A 139 -16.08 -14.13 11.81
N ALA A 140 -16.87 -14.25 12.89
CA ALA A 140 -18.30 -13.92 12.86
C ALA A 140 -18.55 -12.48 12.33
N ASP A 141 -19.59 -12.35 11.50
CA ASP A 141 -20.06 -11.09 10.88
C ASP A 141 -19.01 -10.36 10.00
N ASN A 142 -17.93 -11.03 9.61
CA ASN A 142 -16.83 -10.42 8.88
C ASN A 142 -16.71 -10.88 7.42
N PHE A 143 -17.65 -11.68 6.91
CA PHE A 143 -17.60 -12.20 5.55
C PHE A 143 -18.30 -11.26 4.55
N THR A 144 -17.66 -10.12 4.28
CA THR A 144 -18.19 -9.10 3.36
C THR A 144 -17.50 -9.14 1.99
N TYR A 145 -18.21 -8.66 0.97
CA TYR A 145 -17.69 -8.50 -0.39
C TYR A 145 -16.37 -7.72 -0.42
N LYS A 146 -16.31 -6.62 0.34
CA LYS A 146 -15.10 -5.81 0.47
C LYS A 146 -13.93 -6.68 0.95
N LYS A 147 -14.06 -7.40 2.06
CA LYS A 147 -12.94 -8.16 2.64
C LYS A 147 -12.42 -9.26 1.71
N VAL A 148 -13.33 -9.96 1.04
CA VAL A 148 -12.98 -10.98 0.04
C VAL A 148 -12.18 -10.35 -1.11
N PHE A 149 -12.62 -9.20 -1.63
CA PHE A 149 -11.89 -8.48 -2.68
C PHE A 149 -10.45 -8.13 -2.26
N TYR A 150 -10.22 -7.65 -1.04
CA TYR A 150 -8.85 -7.33 -0.59
C TYR A 150 -7.95 -8.57 -0.55
N SER A 151 -8.48 -9.74 -0.17
CA SER A 151 -7.73 -10.99 -0.24
C SER A 151 -7.42 -11.39 -1.69
N ILE A 152 -8.38 -11.26 -2.60
CA ILE A 152 -8.18 -11.55 -4.03
C ILE A 152 -7.11 -10.64 -4.64
N ARG A 153 -7.21 -9.33 -4.41
CA ARG A 153 -6.21 -8.36 -4.86
C ARG A 153 -4.82 -8.74 -4.35
N GLY A 154 -4.72 -9.16 -3.08
CA GLY A 154 -3.47 -9.68 -2.51
C GLY A 154 -2.93 -10.90 -3.24
N LEU A 155 -3.78 -11.87 -3.60
CA LEU A 155 -3.36 -13.07 -4.32
C LEU A 155 -2.93 -12.79 -5.77
N MET A 156 -3.65 -11.94 -6.50
CA MET A 156 -3.25 -11.48 -7.83
C MET A 156 -1.91 -10.76 -7.78
N SER A 157 -1.74 -9.88 -6.80
CA SER A 157 -0.49 -9.14 -6.60
C SER A 157 0.68 -10.08 -6.26
N ALA A 158 0.44 -11.11 -5.46
CA ALA A 158 1.42 -12.14 -5.18
C ALA A 158 1.78 -12.93 -6.45
N GLU A 159 0.80 -13.33 -7.25
CA GLU A 159 1.03 -14.04 -8.52
C GLU A 159 1.89 -13.22 -9.49
N LEU A 160 1.62 -11.93 -9.64
CA LEU A 160 2.42 -11.03 -10.49
C LEU A 160 3.85 -10.87 -9.95
N ALA A 161 4.01 -10.76 -8.63
CA ALA A 161 5.33 -10.71 -8.01
C ALA A 161 6.15 -11.98 -8.28
N THR A 162 5.53 -13.15 -8.45
CA THR A 162 6.25 -14.38 -8.87
C THR A 162 6.81 -14.31 -10.30
N GLN A 163 6.32 -13.37 -11.10
CA GLN A 163 6.73 -13.14 -12.48
C GLN A 163 7.66 -11.90 -12.59
N GLU A 164 8.09 -11.34 -11.46
CA GLU A 164 8.77 -10.04 -11.37
C GLU A 164 7.98 -8.90 -12.06
N VAL A 165 6.65 -9.00 -12.06
CA VAL A 165 5.76 -7.96 -12.58
C VAL A 165 5.19 -7.18 -11.41
N MET A 166 5.34 -5.86 -11.46
CA MET A 166 4.77 -4.97 -10.47
C MET A 166 3.24 -4.86 -10.67
N PRO A 167 2.41 -5.12 -9.63
CA PRO A 167 0.97 -4.99 -9.74
C PRO A 167 0.54 -3.55 -10.01
N GLU A 168 -0.37 -3.33 -10.97
CA GLU A 168 -0.93 -2.02 -11.25
C GLU A 168 -1.82 -1.53 -10.09
N LEU A 169 -1.84 -0.20 -9.90
CA LEU A 169 -2.61 0.41 -8.81
C LEU A 169 -4.09 0.53 -9.17
N LEU A 170 -4.40 0.91 -10.41
CA LEU A 170 -5.77 0.93 -10.91
C LEU A 170 -6.27 -0.50 -11.05
N ILE A 171 -7.44 -0.78 -10.47
CA ILE A 171 -7.93 -2.15 -10.40
C ILE A 171 -8.21 -2.76 -11.77
N THR A 172 -8.67 -1.93 -12.72
CA THR A 172 -8.92 -2.33 -14.11
C THR A 172 -7.64 -2.76 -14.81
N ASP A 173 -6.54 -2.08 -14.52
CA ASP A 173 -5.24 -2.35 -15.12
C ASP A 173 -4.61 -3.58 -14.45
N LEU A 174 -4.82 -3.75 -13.13
CA LEU A 174 -4.43 -4.98 -12.42
C LEU A 174 -5.11 -6.20 -13.04
N PHE A 175 -6.41 -6.11 -13.37
CA PHE A 175 -7.12 -7.21 -14.02
C PHE A 175 -6.55 -7.53 -15.41
N ALA A 176 -6.10 -6.53 -16.15
CA ALA A 176 -5.45 -6.73 -17.45
C ALA A 176 -4.10 -7.47 -17.33
N GLN A 177 -3.45 -7.45 -16.16
CA GLN A 177 -2.22 -8.20 -15.90
C GLN A 177 -2.47 -9.68 -15.53
N VAL A 178 -3.72 -10.05 -15.20
CA VAL A 178 -4.09 -11.41 -14.75
C VAL A 178 -4.86 -12.14 -15.85
N ASP A 179 -4.70 -13.46 -15.92
CA ASP A 179 -5.39 -14.31 -16.92
C ASP A 179 -6.90 -14.04 -16.90
N SER A 180 -7.49 -13.83 -18.08
CA SER A 180 -8.92 -13.57 -18.24
C SER A 180 -9.80 -14.75 -17.84
N ASN A 181 -9.25 -15.95 -17.73
CA ASN A 181 -9.97 -17.14 -17.31
C ASN A 181 -9.82 -17.42 -15.80
N ASP A 182 -9.06 -16.60 -15.05
CA ASP A 182 -8.90 -16.80 -13.61
C ASP A 182 -10.26 -16.59 -12.88
N PRO A 183 -10.79 -17.59 -12.15
CA PRO A 183 -12.05 -17.44 -11.42
C PRO A 183 -12.04 -16.31 -10.39
N LEU A 184 -10.90 -16.04 -9.74
CA LEU A 184 -10.78 -14.93 -8.78
C LEU A 184 -10.81 -13.57 -9.47
N ARG A 185 -10.36 -13.49 -10.74
CA ARG A 185 -10.50 -12.28 -11.55
C ARG A 185 -11.96 -11.97 -11.81
N HIS A 186 -12.73 -12.94 -12.29
CA HIS A 186 -14.16 -12.75 -12.50
C HIS A 186 -14.88 -12.32 -11.22
N TRP A 187 -14.56 -12.96 -10.10
CA TRP A 187 -15.12 -12.57 -8.80
C TRP A 187 -14.80 -11.11 -8.45
N ALA A 188 -13.55 -10.67 -8.68
CA ALA A 188 -13.15 -9.29 -8.42
C ALA A 188 -13.79 -8.28 -9.38
N GLU A 189 -14.06 -8.66 -10.63
CA GLU A 189 -14.82 -7.87 -11.60
C GLU A 189 -16.28 -7.72 -11.15
N ASP A 190 -16.93 -8.80 -10.72
CA ASP A 190 -18.30 -8.78 -10.17
C ASP A 190 -18.39 -7.90 -8.92
N TYR A 191 -17.36 -7.92 -8.07
CA TYR A 191 -17.26 -7.04 -6.92
C TYR A 191 -17.32 -5.55 -7.29
N LEU A 192 -16.75 -5.13 -8.43
CA LEU A 192 -16.83 -3.73 -8.86
C LEU A 192 -18.28 -3.31 -9.15
N GLU A 193 -19.10 -4.21 -9.70
CA GLU A 193 -20.52 -3.95 -9.92
C GLU A 193 -21.31 -3.89 -8.61
N ILE A 194 -20.99 -4.76 -7.65
CA ILE A 194 -21.56 -4.72 -6.29
C ILE A 194 -21.21 -3.42 -5.58
N LYS A 195 -19.97 -2.96 -5.74
CA LYS A 195 -19.50 -1.71 -5.17
C LYS A 195 -20.20 -0.50 -5.78
N LYS A 196 -20.47 -0.49 -7.09
CA LYS A 196 -21.29 0.56 -7.74
C LYS A 196 -22.69 0.64 -7.14
N GLN A 197 -23.23 -0.47 -6.64
CA GLN A 197 -24.51 -0.54 -5.95
C GLN A 197 -24.43 -0.19 -4.44
N GLN A 198 -23.26 0.19 -3.93
CA GLN A 198 -23.01 0.49 -2.50
C GLN A 198 -23.33 -0.68 -1.56
N LYS A 199 -23.15 -1.92 -2.02
CA LYS A 199 -23.43 -3.15 -1.26
C LYS A 199 -22.16 -3.86 -0.78
N GLU A 200 -21.00 -3.20 -0.82
CA GLU A 200 -19.71 -3.84 -0.54
C GLU A 200 -19.53 -4.30 0.91
N LYS A 201 -20.31 -3.72 1.83
CA LYS A 201 -20.33 -4.10 3.26
C LYS A 201 -21.37 -5.19 3.58
N ALA A 202 -22.17 -5.62 2.61
CA ALA A 202 -23.12 -6.71 2.80
C ALA A 202 -22.40 -8.03 3.07
N GLN A 203 -23.00 -8.86 3.92
CA GLN A 203 -22.54 -10.23 4.13
C GLN A 203 -22.81 -11.07 2.87
N LEU A 204 -21.88 -11.96 2.56
CA LEU A 204 -22.10 -12.95 1.51
C LEU A 204 -23.06 -14.04 2.01
N PRO A 205 -23.93 -14.57 1.14
CA PRO A 205 -24.68 -15.79 1.42
C PRO A 205 -23.74 -16.97 1.70
N GLU A 206 -24.08 -17.86 2.64
CA GLU A 206 -23.23 -19.00 3.04
C GLU A 206 -22.73 -19.86 1.87
N VAL A 207 -23.59 -20.09 0.87
CA VAL A 207 -23.24 -20.85 -0.35
C VAL A 207 -22.12 -20.17 -1.14
N GLU A 208 -22.15 -18.84 -1.25
CA GLU A 208 -21.10 -18.08 -1.94
C GLU A 208 -19.82 -18.01 -1.10
N GLN A 209 -19.93 -17.99 0.23
CA GLN A 209 -18.78 -18.02 1.14
C GLN A 209 -17.96 -19.29 0.93
N GLU A 210 -18.60 -20.47 0.91
CA GLU A 210 -17.92 -21.75 0.71
C GLU A 210 -17.24 -21.80 -0.68
N ALA A 211 -17.94 -21.36 -1.72
CA ALA A 211 -17.40 -21.33 -3.08
C ALA A 211 -16.14 -20.46 -3.19
N ILE A 212 -16.17 -19.23 -2.64
CA ILE A 212 -15.02 -18.32 -2.74
C ILE A 212 -13.87 -18.72 -1.82
N LEU A 213 -14.15 -19.30 -0.65
CA LEU A 213 -13.09 -19.85 0.22
C LEU A 213 -12.30 -20.93 -0.49
N ASN A 214 -12.98 -21.87 -1.15
CA ASN A 214 -12.31 -22.93 -1.91
C ASN A 214 -11.39 -22.36 -3.00
N LEU A 215 -11.81 -21.31 -3.71
CA LEU A 215 -10.98 -20.64 -4.72
C LEU A 215 -9.76 -19.94 -4.10
N LEU A 216 -9.96 -19.21 -2.99
CA LEU A 216 -8.88 -18.53 -2.26
C LEU A 216 -7.84 -19.52 -1.72
N GLU A 217 -8.30 -20.60 -1.08
CA GLU A 217 -7.44 -21.65 -0.52
C GLU A 217 -6.64 -22.34 -1.61
N THR A 218 -7.30 -22.74 -2.71
CA THR A 218 -6.64 -23.35 -3.87
C THR A 218 -5.53 -22.44 -4.43
N LYS A 219 -5.82 -21.15 -4.63
CA LYS A 219 -4.83 -20.19 -5.15
C LYS A 219 -3.69 -19.98 -4.15
N ILE A 220 -3.97 -19.92 -2.85
CA ILE A 220 -2.96 -19.81 -1.79
C ILE A 220 -2.02 -21.02 -1.81
N GLU A 221 -2.55 -22.23 -1.95
CA GLU A 221 -1.76 -23.47 -2.01
C GLU A 221 -0.90 -23.51 -3.27
N GLN A 222 -1.46 -23.16 -4.42
CA GLN A 222 -0.73 -23.07 -5.70
C GLN A 222 0.44 -22.08 -5.61
N LEU A 223 0.21 -20.90 -5.02
CA LEU A 223 1.27 -19.91 -4.84
C LEU A 223 2.28 -20.39 -3.81
N ALA A 224 1.85 -20.89 -2.65
CA ALA A 224 2.74 -21.35 -1.59
C ALA A 224 3.66 -22.51 -2.02
N ALA A 225 3.26 -23.31 -3.00
CA ALA A 225 4.09 -24.35 -3.60
C ALA A 225 5.20 -23.81 -4.52
N ARG A 226 5.16 -22.53 -4.92
CA ARG A 226 6.22 -21.90 -5.73
C ARG A 226 7.40 -21.51 -4.87
N GLU A 227 8.61 -21.84 -5.34
CA GLU A 227 9.85 -21.33 -4.77
C GLU A 227 10.21 -19.99 -5.43
N MET A 228 10.31 -18.94 -4.61
CA MET A 228 10.88 -17.67 -5.07
C MET A 228 12.39 -17.73 -4.97
N GLN A 229 13.07 -17.36 -6.07
CA GLN A 229 14.51 -17.14 -5.99
C GLN A 229 14.78 -15.97 -5.04
N LYS A 230 15.71 -16.18 -4.10
CA LYS A 230 16.22 -15.09 -3.27
C LYS A 230 17.11 -14.22 -4.16
N ALA A 231 16.55 -13.14 -4.68
CA ALA A 231 17.33 -12.12 -5.33
C ALA A 231 18.05 -11.32 -4.23
N ASP A 232 19.39 -11.29 -4.25
CA ASP A 232 20.19 -10.49 -3.30
C ASP A 232 20.19 -9.00 -3.70
N ARG A 233 19.00 -8.42 -3.86
CA ARG A 233 18.82 -6.99 -4.20
C ARG A 233 18.77 -6.09 -2.96
N ARG A 234 18.69 -6.71 -1.78
CA ARG A 234 18.48 -6.03 -0.51
C ARG A 234 19.65 -5.13 -0.12
N GLU A 235 20.88 -5.59 -0.26
CA GLU A 235 22.06 -4.77 0.08
C GLU A 235 22.14 -3.52 -0.80
N GLY A 236 21.89 -3.65 -2.10
CA GLY A 236 21.84 -2.53 -3.03
C GLY A 236 20.73 -1.53 -2.71
N LEU A 237 19.54 -2.03 -2.31
CA LEU A 237 18.42 -1.19 -1.89
C LEU A 237 18.70 -0.45 -0.56
N GLU A 238 19.26 -1.14 0.43
CA GLU A 238 19.63 -0.55 1.72
C GLU A 238 20.72 0.53 1.55
N CYS A 239 21.72 0.29 0.70
CA CYS A 239 22.74 1.27 0.35
C CYS A 239 22.11 2.52 -0.29
N TYR A 240 21.28 2.32 -1.32
CA TYR A 240 20.58 3.39 -2.02
C TYR A 240 19.73 4.26 -1.08
N LEU A 241 18.92 3.64 -0.23
CA LEU A 241 18.09 4.34 0.75
C LEU A 241 18.94 5.08 1.79
N THR A 242 20.08 4.50 2.19
CA THR A 242 21.01 5.15 3.14
C THR A 242 21.60 6.43 2.56
N GLU A 243 22.05 6.40 1.31
CA GLU A 243 22.61 7.56 0.62
C GLU A 243 21.58 8.68 0.49
N TYR A 244 20.36 8.37 0.02
CA TYR A 244 19.28 9.34 -0.07
C TYR A 244 18.89 9.90 1.29
N SER A 245 18.81 9.05 2.32
CA SER A 245 18.48 9.51 3.68
C SER A 245 19.50 10.54 4.19
N ARG A 246 20.81 10.30 3.94
CA ARG A 246 21.87 11.26 4.28
C ARG A 246 21.74 12.55 3.48
N HIS A 247 21.50 12.46 2.17
CA HIS A 247 21.32 13.62 1.30
C HIS A 247 20.16 14.49 1.76
N LEU A 248 19.00 13.90 2.05
CA LEU A 248 17.82 14.63 2.56
C LEU A 248 18.11 15.34 3.88
N LYS A 249 18.76 14.64 4.82
CA LYS A 249 19.12 15.23 6.12
C LYS A 249 20.09 16.39 5.95
N GLN A 250 21.06 16.29 5.04
CA GLN A 250 21.95 17.40 4.69
C GLN A 250 21.24 18.54 3.95
N TYR A 251 20.18 18.27 3.21
CA TYR A 251 19.40 19.29 2.53
C TYR A 251 18.53 20.09 3.51
N TYR A 252 17.82 19.41 4.42
CA TYR A 252 16.85 20.04 5.31
C TYR A 252 17.40 20.47 6.67
N TYR A 253 18.42 19.80 7.21
CA TYR A 253 19.00 20.10 8.53
C TYR A 253 20.28 20.92 8.46
N GLN A 254 20.50 21.71 7.39
CA GLN A 254 21.64 22.66 7.35
C GLN A 254 21.65 23.53 8.62
#